data_AF-A0ABD1B9E2-F1
#
_entry.id   AF-A0ABD1B9E2-F1
#
_cell.length_a   1.000
_cell.length_b   1.000
_cell.length_c   1.000
_cell.angle_alpha   90.00
_cell.angle_beta   90.00
_cell.angle_gamma   90.00
#
_symmetry.space_group_name_H-M   'P 1'
#
loop_
_entity.id
_entity.type
_entity.pdbx_description
1 polymer ?
#
loop_
_entity_poly.entity_id
_entity_poly.type
_entity_poly.pdbx_seq_one_letter_code
_entity_poly.pdbx_strand_id
1 'polypeptide(L)'
;MRTSAGYHPNFSYAVTTAGEVLLVESTFFDNRRSFTVYKKDPNPDTDQYRPHDLLEVHSLGDEALLLDLGITVPANPTLDIKPNCIYFTRHDPNCLWISFDLDICVFNLTTKSLERFPRLDKLNLKLKDARWFLPIT
;
A
#
# COMPACT_ATOMS: atom_id res chain seq x y z
N MET A 1 1.47 -3.13 33.96
CA MET A 1 0.31 -3.14 33.05
C MET A 1 0.80 -3.50 31.66
N ARG A 2 0.53 -4.73 31.19
CA ARG A 2 0.75 -5.12 29.79
C ARG A 2 -0.43 -4.60 28.99
N THR A 3 -0.21 -3.65 28.10
CA THR A 3 -1.23 -3.23 27.12
C THR A 3 -1.49 -4.41 26.19
N SER A 4 -2.75 -4.87 26.14
CA SER A 4 -3.21 -5.78 25.11
C SER A 4 -2.91 -5.17 23.75
N ALA A 5 -2.21 -5.91 22.88
CA ALA A 5 -1.98 -5.53 21.49
C ALA A 5 -3.34 -5.49 20.78
N GLY A 6 -3.98 -4.31 20.80
CA GLY A 6 -5.24 -4.07 20.12
C GLY A 6 -5.04 -4.16 18.62
N TYR A 7 -5.89 -4.96 17.96
CA TYR A 7 -5.99 -5.03 16.51
C TYR A 7 -6.58 -3.72 16.00
N HIS A 8 -5.73 -2.83 15.49
CA HIS A 8 -6.18 -1.59 14.83
C HIS A 8 -5.72 -1.63 13.37
N PRO A 9 -6.65 -1.78 12.41
CA PRO A 9 -6.32 -1.62 11.00
C PRO A 9 -5.93 -0.16 10.73
N ASN A 10 -4.85 0.03 9.96
CA ASN A 10 -4.49 1.33 9.43
C ASN A 10 -5.10 1.48 8.03
N PHE A 11 -5.73 2.62 7.77
CA PHE A 11 -6.33 2.91 6.47
C PHE A 11 -5.53 3.99 5.75
N SER A 12 -5.41 3.85 4.44
CA SER A 12 -4.78 4.83 3.55
C SER A 12 -5.57 4.92 2.26
N TYR A 13 -5.54 6.09 1.62
CA TYR A 13 -6.16 6.28 0.31
C TYR A 13 -5.10 6.26 -0.77
N ALA A 14 -5.46 5.74 -1.94
CA ALA A 14 -4.62 5.81 -3.12
C ALA A 14 -5.42 6.16 -4.37
N VAL A 15 -4.76 6.72 -5.37
CA VAL A 15 -5.37 7.04 -6.67
C VAL A 15 -4.67 6.24 -7.77
N THR A 16 -5.45 5.58 -8.63
CA THR A 16 -4.91 4.82 -9.77
C THR A 16 -4.45 5.73 -10.89
N THR A 17 -3.70 5.22 -11.87
CA THR A 17 -3.34 6.01 -13.06
C THR A 17 -4.57 6.39 -13.90
N ALA A 18 -5.64 5.61 -13.78
CA ALA A 18 -6.96 5.89 -14.35
C ALA A 18 -7.80 6.89 -13.54
N GLY A 19 -7.32 7.35 -12.38
CA GLY A 19 -8.02 8.30 -11.50
C GLY A 19 -9.06 7.68 -10.57
N GLU A 20 -9.11 6.35 -10.44
CA GLU A 20 -9.98 5.68 -9.47
C GLU A 20 -9.40 5.81 -8.06
N VAL A 21 -10.25 6.03 -7.06
CA VAL A 21 -9.83 6.09 -5.65
C VAL A 21 -9.95 4.71 -5.01
N LEU A 22 -8.87 4.29 -4.37
CA LEU A 22 -8.75 3.05 -3.60
C LEU A 22 -8.67 3.37 -2.10
N LEU A 23 -9.32 2.54 -1.29
CA LEU A 23 -9.10 2.45 0.15
C LEU A 23 -8.21 1.24 0.41
N VAL A 24 -7.10 1.45 1.11
CA VAL A 24 -6.12 0.42 1.43
C VAL A 24 -6.12 0.20 2.93
N GLU A 25 -6.54 -0.99 3.32
CA GLU A 25 -6.47 -1.47 4.70
C GLU A 25 -5.15 -2.21 4.90
N SER A 26 -4.39 -1.80 5.90
CA SER A 26 -3.15 -2.44 6.35
C SER A 26 -3.37 -3.04 7.73
N THR A 27 -3.31 -4.36 7.82
CA THR A 27 -3.43 -5.09 9.08
C THR A 27 -2.08 -5.68 9.48
N PHE A 28 -1.79 -5.65 10.78
CA PHE A 28 -0.60 -6.29 11.34
C PHE A 28 -1.04 -7.32 12.38
N PHE A 29 -0.88 -8.61 12.06
CA PHE A 29 -1.26 -9.71 12.93
C PHE A 29 -0.16 -10.76 12.95
N ASP A 30 0.22 -11.24 14.14
CA ASP A 30 1.24 -12.27 14.34
C ASP A 30 2.56 -11.98 13.59
N ASN A 31 3.05 -10.74 13.71
CA ASN A 31 4.25 -10.25 13.04
C ASN A 31 4.21 -10.30 11.50
N ARG A 32 3.02 -10.42 10.91
CA ARG A 32 2.79 -10.39 9.46
C ARG A 32 1.94 -9.19 9.10
N ARG A 33 2.41 -8.43 8.11
CA ARG A 33 1.63 -7.35 7.49
C ARG A 33 0.87 -7.92 6.30
N SER A 34 -0.41 -7.60 6.22
CA SER A 34 -1.27 -7.92 5.07
C SER A 34 -2.06 -6.69 4.66
N PHE A 35 -2.50 -6.71 3.40
CA PHE A 35 -3.25 -5.61 2.82
C PHE A 35 -4.51 -6.12 2.14
N THR A 36 -5.57 -5.34 2.31
CA THR A 36 -6.82 -5.46 1.57
C THR A 36 -7.09 -4.14 0.88
N VAL A 37 -7.44 -4.19 -0.40
CA VAL A 37 -7.68 -3.01 -1.22
C VAL A 37 -9.16 -3.00 -1.57
N TYR A 38 -9.78 -1.83 -1.50
CA TYR A 38 -11.18 -1.64 -1.82
C TYR A 38 -11.34 -0.47 -2.78
N LYS A 39 -12.42 -0.48 -3.56
CA LYS A 39 -12.87 0.66 -4.35
C LYS A 39 -14.36 0.89 -4.11
N LYS A 40 -14.86 2.07 -4.48
CA LYS A 40 -16.29 2.35 -4.39
C LYS A 40 -17.09 1.36 -5.24
N ASP A 41 -18.15 0.79 -4.67
CA ASP A 41 -19.15 0.03 -5.40
C ASP A 41 -19.99 1.01 -6.26
N PRO A 42 -19.98 0.87 -7.60
CA PRO A 42 -20.83 1.68 -8.44
C PRO A 42 -22.32 1.36 -8.27
N ASN A 43 -22.66 0.16 -7.78
CA ASN A 43 -24.04 -0.33 -7.62
C ASN A 43 -24.24 -0.93 -6.22
N PRO A 44 -24.23 -0.08 -5.17
CA PRO A 44 -24.38 -0.58 -3.80
C PRO A 44 -25.75 -1.26 -3.63
N ASP A 45 -25.73 -2.46 -3.03
CA ASP A 45 -26.95 -3.17 -2.68
C ASP A 45 -27.67 -2.41 -1.54
N THR A 46 -28.81 -1.80 -1.87
CA THR A 46 -29.60 -1.00 -0.94
C THR A 46 -30.28 -1.79 0.17
N ASP A 47 -30.28 -3.13 0.10
CA ASP A 47 -31.08 -4.00 0.99
C ASP A 47 -30.25 -4.74 2.05
N GLN A 48 -28.94 -4.48 2.14
CA GLN A 48 -28.08 -5.15 3.09
C GLN A 48 -27.51 -4.23 4.17
N TYR A 49 -27.55 -4.75 5.41
CA TYR A 49 -26.81 -4.32 6.60
C TYR A 49 -25.28 -4.50 6.44
N ARG A 50 -24.76 -4.47 5.21
CA ARG A 50 -23.33 -4.51 4.92
C ARG A 50 -22.82 -3.07 5.03
N PRO A 51 -21.85 -2.80 5.91
CA PRO A 51 -21.57 -1.43 6.30
C PRO A 51 -20.89 -0.55 5.22
N HIS A 52 -20.58 -1.03 4.01
CA HIS A 52 -19.74 -0.25 3.10
C HIS A 52 -20.10 -0.43 1.62
N ASP A 53 -20.35 0.70 0.94
CA ASP A 53 -20.41 0.88 -0.52
C ASP A 53 -19.05 0.59 -1.20
N LEU A 54 -18.37 -0.48 -0.79
CA LEU A 54 -16.98 -0.78 -1.13
C LEU A 54 -16.85 -2.23 -1.64
N LEU A 55 -16.21 -2.39 -2.79
CA LEU A 55 -15.85 -3.67 -3.38
C LEU A 55 -14.38 -3.95 -3.14
N GLU A 56 -14.06 -5.15 -2.65
CA GLU A 56 -12.67 -5.61 -2.57
C GLU A 56 -12.06 -5.76 -3.97
N VAL A 57 -10.84 -5.26 -4.12
CA VAL A 57 -10.03 -5.33 -5.33
C VAL A 57 -8.89 -6.30 -5.08
N HIS A 58 -8.91 -7.43 -5.77
CA HIS A 58 -7.87 -8.45 -5.64
C HIS A 58 -6.68 -8.25 -6.60
N SER A 59 -6.78 -7.29 -7.55
CA SER A 59 -5.73 -7.02 -8.52
C SER A 59 -5.66 -5.54 -8.91
N LEU A 60 -4.45 -4.99 -8.98
CA LEU A 60 -4.13 -3.69 -9.59
C LEU A 60 -3.79 -3.81 -11.09
N GLY A 61 -3.92 -5.00 -11.67
CA GLY A 61 -3.59 -5.24 -13.08
C GLY A 61 -2.08 -5.11 -13.32
N ASP A 62 -1.72 -4.29 -14.31
CA ASP A 62 -0.34 -3.97 -14.70
C ASP A 62 0.24 -2.78 -13.93
N GLU A 63 -0.44 -2.28 -12.90
CA GLU A 63 0.06 -1.22 -12.02
C GLU A 63 0.68 -1.75 -10.73
N ALA A 64 1.43 -0.90 -10.05
CA ALA A 64 1.95 -1.09 -8.70
C ALA A 64 1.56 0.10 -7.82
N LEU A 65 1.15 -0.15 -6.58
CA LEU A 65 0.80 0.88 -5.61
C LEU A 65 2.03 1.32 -4.82
N LEU A 66 2.33 2.61 -4.82
CA LEU A 66 3.30 3.24 -3.91
C LEU A 66 2.51 3.80 -2.72
N LEU A 67 2.37 2.99 -1.66
CA LEU A 67 1.43 3.25 -0.56
C LEU A 67 1.69 4.57 0.15
N ASP A 68 2.96 4.87 0.45
CA ASP A 68 3.35 6.10 1.15
C ASP A 68 3.10 7.36 0.30
N LEU A 69 3.00 7.20 -1.02
CA LEU A 69 2.68 8.28 -1.94
C LEU A 69 1.18 8.35 -2.26
N GLY A 70 0.39 7.33 -1.90
CA GLY A 70 -1.03 7.26 -2.20
C GLY A 70 -1.33 7.25 -3.71
N ILE A 71 -0.44 6.69 -4.54
CA ILE A 71 -0.64 6.61 -5.99
C ILE A 71 -0.22 5.27 -6.55
N THR A 72 -0.83 4.85 -7.66
CA THR A 72 -0.28 3.77 -8.47
C THR A 72 0.60 4.30 -9.60
N VAL A 73 1.48 3.42 -10.08
CA VAL A 73 2.34 3.64 -11.25
C VAL A 73 2.31 2.41 -12.14
N PRO A 74 2.52 2.53 -13.46
CA PRO A 74 2.66 1.36 -14.32
C PRO A 74 3.83 0.47 -13.89
N ALA A 75 3.68 -0.84 -13.99
CA ALA A 75 4.77 -1.78 -13.79
C ALA A 75 5.91 -1.50 -14.78
N ASN A 76 7.13 -1.64 -14.30
CA ASN A 76 8.33 -1.30 -15.05
C ASN A 76 9.42 -2.34 -14.78
N PRO A 77 9.60 -3.33 -15.66
CA PRO A 77 10.63 -4.35 -15.52
C PRO A 77 12.05 -3.79 -15.49
N THR A 78 12.29 -2.64 -16.14
CA THR A 78 13.60 -1.97 -16.16
C THR A 78 13.97 -1.40 -14.80
N LEU A 79 12.96 -0.97 -14.03
CA LEU A 79 13.08 -0.45 -12.66
C LEU A 79 12.75 -1.52 -11.59
N ASP A 80 12.50 -2.77 -11.99
CA ASP A 80 12.05 -3.86 -11.11
C ASP A 80 10.73 -3.56 -10.36
N ILE A 81 9.89 -2.69 -10.93
CA ILE A 81 8.54 -2.43 -10.45
C ILE A 81 7.64 -3.56 -10.95
N LYS A 82 7.25 -4.44 -10.04
CA LYS A 82 6.42 -5.62 -10.31
C LYS A 82 4.94 -5.20 -10.36
N PRO A 83 4.15 -5.73 -11.32
CA PRO A 83 2.71 -5.49 -11.36
C PRO A 83 2.02 -6.15 -10.17
N ASN A 84 0.83 -5.66 -9.84
CA ASN A 84 -0.02 -6.19 -8.78
C ASN A 84 0.65 -6.26 -7.39
N CYS A 85 1.49 -5.26 -7.09
CA CYS A 85 2.25 -5.17 -5.85
C CYS A 85 2.02 -3.84 -5.14
N ILE A 86 2.14 -3.85 -3.82
CA ILE A 86 2.12 -2.69 -2.94
C ILE A 86 3.52 -2.48 -2.38
N TYR A 87 4.07 -1.29 -2.64
CA TYR A 87 5.37 -0.84 -2.15
C TYR A 87 5.14 0.13 -0.99
N PHE A 88 5.83 -0.09 0.12
CA PHE A 88 5.71 0.75 1.31
C PHE A 88 6.99 0.74 2.13
N THR A 89 7.25 1.84 2.82
CA THR A 89 8.36 1.98 3.75
C THR A 89 8.00 1.32 5.08
N ARG A 90 8.96 0.57 5.63
CA ARG A 90 8.78 -0.08 6.92
C ARG A 90 8.92 0.93 8.07
N HIS A 91 7.87 1.68 8.36
CA HIS A 91 7.76 2.45 9.62
C HIS A 91 7.12 1.58 10.71
N ASP A 92 7.89 0.69 11.34
CA ASP A 92 7.46 0.01 12.57
C ASP A 92 8.37 0.44 13.74
N PRO A 93 7.87 1.21 14.72
CA PRO A 93 8.65 1.61 15.90
C PRO A 93 9.03 0.44 16.83
N ASN A 94 8.34 -0.71 16.75
CA ASN A 94 8.59 -1.85 17.64
C ASN A 94 9.69 -2.81 17.13
N CYS A 95 10.21 -2.62 15.93
CA CYS A 95 11.29 -3.42 15.37
C CYS A 95 12.67 -2.82 15.64
N LEU A 96 13.05 -2.66 16.92
CA LEU A 96 14.33 -2.09 17.37
C LEU A 96 15.61 -2.89 17.00
N TRP A 97 15.56 -3.84 16.06
CA TRP A 97 16.64 -4.83 15.86
C TRP A 97 17.01 -5.10 14.40
N ILE A 98 16.56 -4.27 13.46
CA ILE A 98 17.04 -4.32 12.07
C ILE A 98 17.27 -2.87 11.63
N SER A 99 18.49 -2.58 11.19
CA SER A 99 19.08 -1.26 10.94
C SER A 99 18.15 -0.23 10.27
N PHE A 100 18.42 1.05 10.56
CA PHE A 100 17.81 2.29 10.04
C PHE A 100 17.85 2.48 8.51
N ASP A 101 18.09 1.42 7.74
CA ASP A 101 17.97 1.46 6.29
C ASP A 101 16.48 1.50 5.95
N LEU A 102 16.07 2.48 5.14
CA LEU A 102 14.71 2.64 4.64
C LEU A 102 14.32 1.44 3.77
N ASP A 103 13.96 0.34 4.41
CA ASP A 103 13.56 -0.88 3.73
C ASP A 103 12.20 -0.69 3.08
N ILE A 104 12.21 -0.54 1.75
CA ILE A 104 11.01 -0.67 0.95
C ILE A 104 10.62 -2.14 0.96
N CYS A 105 9.43 -2.41 1.49
CA CYS A 105 8.78 -3.69 1.41
C CYS A 105 7.87 -3.75 0.18
N VAL A 106 7.77 -4.94 -0.42
CA VAL A 106 6.90 -5.24 -1.54
C VAL A 106 5.94 -6.33 -1.12
N PHE A 107 4.65 -6.04 -1.18
CA PHE A 107 3.59 -7.02 -0.93
C PHE A 107 2.90 -7.36 -2.25
N ASN A 108 2.88 -8.63 -2.64
CA ASN A 108 2.19 -9.07 -3.84
C ASN A 108 0.73 -9.43 -3.52
N LEU A 109 -0.22 -8.81 -4.22
CA LEU A 109 -1.65 -9.01 -3.94
C LEU A 109 -2.16 -10.40 -4.35
N THR A 110 -1.55 -11.04 -5.36
CA THR A 110 -1.90 -12.38 -5.82
C THR A 110 -1.41 -13.46 -4.85
N THR A 111 -0.11 -13.45 -4.55
CA THR A 111 0.53 -14.51 -3.75
C THR A 111 0.42 -14.24 -2.25
N LYS A 112 0.02 -13.02 -1.86
CA LYS A 112 0.04 -12.53 -0.47
C LYS A 112 1.43 -12.66 0.17
N SER A 113 2.49 -12.59 -0.64
CA SER A 113 3.88 -12.66 -0.17
C SER A 113 4.43 -11.27 0.12
N LEU A 114 5.27 -11.19 1.15
CA LEU A 114 6.01 -10.00 1.54
C LEU A 114 7.50 -10.22 1.24
N GLU A 115 8.08 -9.33 0.47
CA GLU A 115 9.49 -9.35 0.05
C GLU A 115 10.15 -8.01 0.38
N ARG A 116 11.47 -8.01 0.59
CA ARG A 116 12.26 -6.77 0.68
C ARG A 116 12.66 -6.36 -0.72
N PHE A 117 12.47 -5.08 -1.07
CA PHE A 117 12.89 -4.57 -2.36
C PHE A 117 14.43 -4.56 -2.44
N PRO A 118 15.05 -5.29 -3.38
CA PRO A 118 16.48 -5.59 -3.30
C PRO A 118 17.40 -4.44 -3.75
N ARG A 119 16.87 -3.31 -4.26
CA ARG A 119 17.70 -2.30 -4.97
C ARG A 119 17.22 -0.85 -4.82
N LEU A 120 17.32 -0.29 -3.62
CA LEU A 120 17.15 1.16 -3.39
C LEU A 120 18.10 1.99 -4.28
N ASP A 121 19.32 1.50 -4.53
CA ASP A 121 20.36 2.22 -5.28
C ASP A 121 20.03 2.45 -6.77
N LYS A 122 19.12 1.65 -7.35
CA LYS A 122 18.71 1.77 -8.77
C LYS A 122 17.45 2.59 -8.97
N LEU A 123 16.60 2.67 -7.94
CA LEU A 123 15.47 3.57 -7.96
C LEU A 123 16.02 4.97 -7.71
N ASN A 124 16.39 5.68 -8.79
CA ASN A 124 16.51 7.15 -8.78
C ASN A 124 15.18 7.86 -8.47
N LEU A 125 14.21 7.15 -7.88
CA LEU A 125 13.10 7.75 -7.18
C LEU A 125 13.72 8.48 -5.99
N LYS A 126 13.83 9.81 -6.09
CA LYS A 126 14.02 10.67 -4.92
C LYS A 126 12.78 10.54 -4.03
N LEU A 127 12.60 9.38 -3.36
CA LEU A 127 11.65 9.16 -2.28
C LEU A 127 12.12 9.89 -1.00
N LYS A 128 12.70 11.08 -1.17
CA LYS A 128 12.87 12.03 -0.09
C LYS A 128 11.52 12.69 0.05
N ASP A 129 10.81 12.36 1.12
CA ASP A 129 9.64 13.06 1.66
C ASP A 129 8.82 13.78 0.59
N ALA A 130 7.77 13.12 0.11
CA ALA A 130 6.83 13.69 -0.85
C ALA A 130 6.37 15.10 -0.39
N ARG A 131 7.04 16.13 -0.90
CA ARG A 131 6.68 17.53 -0.72
C ARG A 131 5.81 17.90 -1.90
N TRP A 132 4.53 18.06 -1.59
CA TRP A 132 3.48 18.54 -2.47
C TRP A 132 3.96 19.77 -3.25
N PHE A 133 3.96 19.69 -4.59
CA PHE A 133 4.00 20.88 -5.43
C PHE A 133 2.55 21.27 -5.72
N LEU A 134 2.04 22.30 -5.04
CA LEU A 134 0.87 23.01 -5.55
C LEU A 134 1.35 23.99 -6.62
N PRO A 135 0.71 24.05 -7.80
CA PRO A 135 1.01 25.10 -8.77
C PRO A 135 0.66 26.46 -8.16
N ILE A 136 1.62 27.37 -8.15
CA ILE A 136 1.38 28.78 -7.83
C ILE A 136 0.97 29.45 -9.14
N THR A 137 -0.27 29.91 -9.22
CA THR A 137 -0.72 30.88 -10.23
C THR A 137 -0.42 32.30 -9.78
#